data_AF-A0A4Y9SM74-F1
#
_entry.id   AF-A0A4Y9SM74-F1
#
_cell.length_a   1.000
_cell.length_b   1.000
_cell.length_c   1.000
_cell.angle_alpha   90.00
_cell.angle_beta   90.00
_cell.angle_gamma   90.00
#
_symmetry.space_group_name_H-M   'P 1'
#
loop_
_entity.id
_entity.type
_entity.pdbx_description
1 polymer ?
#
loop_
_entity_poly.entity_id
_entity_poly.type
_entity_poly.pdbx_seq_one_letter_code
_entity_poly.pdbx_strand_id
1 'polypeptide(L)' 'MSNADWPSRGKSVSQLIKELQSFENQDMEARISIDGGASSVPISLVGKFNNRFALLLNCEDTPSVISHEN' A
#
# COMPACT_ATOMS: atom_id res chain seq x y z
N MET A 1 -10.39 -15.66 21.19
CA MET A 1 -9.30 -14.71 21.48
C MET A 1 -8.57 -14.41 20.18
N SER A 2 -8.82 -13.25 19.59
CA SER A 2 -7.89 -12.60 18.66
C SER A 2 -8.31 -11.15 18.54
N ASN A 3 -8.14 -10.40 19.65
CA ASN A 3 -8.14 -8.95 19.61
C ASN A 3 -6.81 -8.54 18.95
N ALA A 4 -6.72 -8.77 17.65
CA ALA A 4 -5.55 -8.41 16.90
C ALA A 4 -5.73 -6.92 16.61
N ASP A 5 -4.99 -6.09 17.33
CA ASP A 5 -4.91 -4.62 17.15
C ASP A 5 -4.28 -4.23 15.79
N TRP A 6 -4.30 -5.13 14.80
CA TRP A 6 -3.59 -5.03 13.55
C TRP A 6 -4.25 -4.17 12.46
N PRO A 7 -5.56 -3.84 12.47
CA PRO A 7 -6.08 -2.88 11.49
C PRO A 7 -6.03 -1.43 12.01
N SER A 8 -5.71 -1.18 13.28
CA SER A 8 -5.90 0.16 13.88
C SER A 8 -4.65 1.05 13.94
N ARG A 9 -3.45 0.51 13.66
CA ARG A 9 -2.19 1.28 13.64
C ARG A 9 -1.49 1.17 12.29
N GLY A 10 -1.38 2.31 11.59
CA GLY A 10 -0.58 2.41 10.37
C GLY A 10 0.91 2.19 10.63
N LYS A 11 1.64 1.75 9.59
CA LYS A 11 3.10 1.60 9.61
C LYS A 11 3.78 2.96 9.40
N SER A 12 4.93 3.16 10.02
CA SER A 12 5.84 4.24 9.61
C SER A 12 6.45 3.96 8.24
N VAL A 13 7.00 5.00 7.60
CA VAL A 13 7.74 4.84 6.33
C VAL A 13 8.89 3.84 6.48
N SER A 14 9.63 3.88 7.60
CA SER A 14 10.75 2.97 7.83
C SER A 14 10.32 1.51 8.05
N GLN A 15 9.16 1.28 8.66
CA GLN A 15 8.60 -0.07 8.80
C GLN A 15 8.16 -0.61 7.45
N LEU A 16 7.47 0.20 6.64
CA LEU A 16 7.07 -0.16 5.29
C LEU A 16 8.28 -0.51 4.41
N ILE A 17 9.31 0.33 4.39
CA ILE A 17 10.54 0.08 3.60
C ILE A 17 11.20 -1.24 3.99
N LYS A 18 11.28 -1.55 5.30
CA LYS A 18 11.87 -2.82 5.76
C LYS A 18 11.13 -4.04 5.24
N GLU A 19 9.80 -4.00 5.19
CA GLU A 19 9.00 -5.08 4.65
C GLU A 19 9.14 -5.19 3.14
N LEU A 20 9.14 -4.07 2.42
CA LEU A 20 9.38 -4.09 0.97
C LEU A 20 10.76 -4.67 0.65
N GLN A 21 11.80 -4.32 1.40
CA GLN A 21 13.16 -4.84 1.25
C GLN A 21 13.30 -6.34 1.54
N SER A 22 12.33 -6.97 2.21
CA SER A 22 12.38 -8.42 2.45
C SER A 22 11.85 -9.26 1.29
N PHE A 23 11.30 -8.64 0.24
CA PHE A 23 10.79 -9.35 -0.92
C PHE A 23 11.97 -9.77 -1.81
N GLU A 24 11.97 -11.01 -2.29
CA GLU A 24 13.06 -11.53 -3.14
C GLU A 24 13.17 -10.73 -4.45
N ASN A 25 12.04 -10.42 -5.07
CA ASN A 25 11.99 -9.63 -6.30
C ASN A 25 11.63 -8.16 -5.99
N GLN A 26 12.64 -7.29 -6.04
CA GLN A 26 12.49 -5.84 -5.83
C GLN A 26 11.90 -5.10 -7.04
N ASP A 27 11.78 -5.76 -8.20
CA ASP A 27 11.22 -5.17 -9.42
C ASP A 27 9.69 -5.40 -9.55
N MET A 28 9.07 -6.03 -8.54
CA MET A 28 7.62 -6.22 -8.50
C MET A 28 6.87 -4.88 -8.37
N GLU A 29 5.77 -4.72 -9.12
CA GLU A 29 4.93 -3.52 -9.05
C GLU A 29 4.26 -3.40 -7.67
N ALA A 30 4.44 -2.24 -7.02
CA ALA A 30 3.78 -1.92 -5.77
C ALA A 30 2.37 -1.39 -6.01
N ARG A 31 1.38 -2.01 -5.37
CA ARG A 31 -0.05 -1.69 -5.52
C ARG A 31 -0.70 -1.44 -4.16
N ILE A 32 -1.73 -0.61 -4.14
CA ILE A 32 -2.50 -0.29 -2.92
C ILE A 32 -3.94 -0.80 -3.04
N SER A 33 -4.44 -1.36 -1.94
CA SER A 33 -5.83 -1.76 -1.74
C SER A 33 -6.41 -1.02 -0.54
N ILE A 34 -7.69 -0.65 -0.63
CA ILE A 34 -8.47 -0.03 0.45
C ILE A 34 -9.72 -0.84 0.82
N ASP A 35 -9.90 -2.00 0.20
CA ASP A 35 -11.06 -2.88 0.34
C ASP A 35 -10.69 -4.26 0.92
N GLY A 36 -9.60 -4.31 1.68
CA GLY A 36 -9.13 -5.55 2.32
C GLY A 36 -8.44 -6.52 1.36
N GLY A 37 -8.05 -6.06 0.17
CA GLY A 37 -7.33 -6.85 -0.83
C GLY A 37 -8.20 -7.35 -1.98
N ALA A 38 -9.50 -7.05 -2.01
CA ALA A 38 -10.39 -7.49 -3.09
C ALA A 38 -10.01 -6.86 -4.45
N SER A 39 -9.54 -5.61 -4.44
CA SER A 39 -8.97 -4.96 -5.60
C SER A 39 -7.72 -4.14 -5.24
N SER A 40 -6.90 -3.84 -6.23
CA SER A 40 -5.78 -2.92 -6.06
C SER A 40 -5.52 -2.07 -7.29
N VAL A 41 -4.89 -0.91 -7.07
CA VAL A 41 -4.40 0.03 -8.10
C VAL A 41 -2.90 0.26 -7.91
N PRO A 42 -2.13 0.59 -8.95
CA PRO A 42 -0.70 0.84 -8.79
C PRO A 42 -0.46 2.12 -8.00
N ILE A 43 0.66 2.15 -7.28
CA ILE A 43 1.16 3.37 -6.65
C ILE A 43 2.05 4.08 -7.67
N SER A 44 1.62 5.26 -8.13
CA SER A 44 2.36 6.06 -9.11
C SER A 44 3.14 7.20 -8.47
N LEU A 45 2.75 7.64 -7.26
CA LEU A 45 3.43 8.73 -6.56
C LEU A 45 3.34 8.54 -5.03
N VAL A 46 4.38 8.98 -4.32
CA VAL A 46 4.35 9.12 -2.86
C VAL A 46 4.43 10.60 -2.50
N GLY A 47 3.36 11.13 -1.92
CA GLY A 47 3.25 12.52 -1.48
C GLY A 47 3.48 12.68 0.02
N LYS A 48 3.81 13.90 0.45
CA LYS A 48 3.76 14.29 1.87
C LYS A 48 2.53 15.13 2.12
N PHE A 49 1.64 14.71 3.01
CA PHE A 49 0.43 15.44 3.35
C PHE A 49 0.55 16.12 4.71
N ASN A 50 0.43 17.46 4.73
CA ASN A 50 0.50 18.30 5.93
C ASN A 50 1.70 18.02 6.86
N ASN A 51 2.82 17.56 6.29
CA ASN A 51 4.01 17.10 7.03
C ASN A 51 3.73 16.02 8.11
N ARG A 52 2.62 15.30 7.98
CA ARG A 52 2.17 14.29 8.96
C ARG A 52 2.18 12.87 8.40
N PHE A 53 1.86 12.73 7.11
CA PHE A 53 1.69 11.40 6.50
C PHE A 53 2.44 11.32 5.17
N ALA A 54 3.04 10.17 4.91
CA ALA A 54 3.40 9.76 3.55
C ALA A 54 2.13 9.15 2.93
N LEU A 55 1.69 9.71 1.81
CA LEU A 55 0.46 9.30 1.12
C LEU A 55 0.84 8.57 -0.17
N LEU A 56 0.32 7.35 -0.32
CA LEU A 56 0.47 6.54 -1.53
C LEU A 56 -0.66 6.92 -2.49
N LEU A 57 -0.30 7.35 -3.68
CA LEU A 57 -1.23 7.91 -4.65
C LEU A 57 -1.23 7.06 -5.92
N ASN A 58 -2.42 6.86 -6.46
CA ASN A 58 -2.63 6.54 -7.86
C ASN A 58 -2.98 7.84 -8.59
N CYS A 59 -2.23 8.16 -9.63
CA CYS A 59 -2.37 9.37 -10.46
C CYS A 59 -2.52 9.00 -11.95
N GLU A 60 -2.93 7.77 -12.25
CA GLU A 60 -3.27 7.39 -13.61
C GLU A 60 -4.59 8.08 -14.01
N ASP A 61 -4.68 8.59 -15.24
CA ASP A 61 -5.92 9.17 -15.77
C ASP A 61 -7.06 8.14 -15.78
N THR A 62 -6.71 6.86 -15.97
CA THR A 62 -7.61 5.71 -15.83
C THR A 62 -6.89 4.65 -15.00
N PRO A 63 -7.27 4.46 -13.72
CA PRO A 63 -6.59 3.51 -12.84
C PRO A 63 -6.62 2.09 -13.39
N SER A 64 -5.46 1.45 -13.45
CA SER A 64 -5.30 0.08 -13.94
C SER A 64 -5.71 -0.94 -12.86
N VAL A 65 -6.99 -0.97 -12.47
CA VAL A 65 -7.50 -1.81 -11.37
C VAL A 65 -7.31 -3.30 -11.65
N ILE A 66 -6.83 -4.04 -10.65
CA ILE A 66 -6.79 -5.52 -10.67
C ILE A 66 -7.68 -6.04 -9.55
N SER A 67 -8.60 -6.94 -9.89
CA SER A 67 -9.38 -7.71 -8.91
C SER A 67 -8.60 -8.96 -8.48
N HIS A 68 -8.61 -9.26 -7.20
CA HIS A 68 -7.95 -10.43 -6.60
C HIS A 68 -8.96 -11.44 -6.04
N GLU A 69 -10.18 -11.44 -6.57
CA GLU A 69 -11.17 -12.46 -6.25
C GLU A 69 -10.60 -13.85 -6.57
N ASN A 70 -10.66 -14.76 -5.59
CA ASN A 70 -10.34 -16.17 -5.76
C ASN A 70 -11.50 -16.91 -6.43
#